data_AF-M9LDB5-F1
#
_entry.id   AF-M9LDB5-F1
#
_cell.length_a   1.000
_cell.length_b   1.000
_cell.length_c   1.000
_cell.angle_alpha   90.00
_cell.angle_beta   90.00
_cell.angle_gamma   90.00
#
_symmetry.space_group_name_H-M   'P 1'
#
loop_
_entity.id
_entity.type
_entity.pdbx_description
1 polymer ?
#
loop_
_entity_poly.entity_id
_entity_poly.type
_entity_poly.pdbx_seq_one_letter_code
_entity_poly.pdbx_strand_id
1 'polypeptide(L)'
;MYSEKQGRPAADSELMLRLMLLCYLFNHSERQLYQTLPMHAGYLWFCGLDFESVQRPDSSALRLPDRTTLVKTRKLWREHGIFEKLMKYVVDQCIAAGLVNTNVDAAVDGTQVRANVSIHSLEEIQLAPVESIEAYLARQAAADESESKEQPTANDQDPPPPPASGPSSRLAEQAIHEDFHGKTFSNQTHRSTSDPDSRLYKK
;
A
#
# COMPACT_ATOMS: atom_id res chain seq x y z
N MET A 1 8.23 -21.65 -23.16
CA MET A 1 6.98 -21.55 -23.95
C MET A 1 6.65 -20.08 -24.23
N TYR A 2 7.47 -19.42 -25.06
CA TYR A 2 7.11 -18.20 -25.78
C TYR A 2 7.77 -18.36 -27.16
N SER A 3 6.97 -18.64 -28.18
CA SER A 3 7.44 -18.75 -29.57
C SER A 3 7.29 -17.38 -30.21
N GLU A 4 8.33 -16.85 -30.85
CA GLU A 4 8.34 -15.52 -31.50
C GLU A 4 7.18 -15.31 -32.49
N LYS A 5 6.58 -16.41 -32.99
CA LYS A 5 5.52 -16.39 -33.99
C LYS A 5 4.12 -16.73 -33.45
N GLN A 6 3.99 -17.16 -32.20
CA GLN A 6 2.72 -17.65 -31.63
C GLN A 6 2.52 -17.25 -30.16
N GLY A 7 2.78 -15.98 -29.84
CA GLY A 7 2.54 -15.42 -28.51
C GLY A 7 1.74 -14.12 -28.57
N ARG A 8 1.01 -13.81 -27.48
CA ARG A 8 0.49 -12.45 -27.27
C ARG A 8 1.71 -11.50 -27.20
N PRO A 9 1.78 -10.43 -28.01
CA PRO A 9 2.90 -9.51 -27.96
C PRO A 9 3.05 -8.95 -26.55
N ALA A 10 4.30 -8.78 -26.12
CA ALA A 10 4.59 -8.14 -24.85
C ALA A 10 3.99 -6.73 -24.85
N ALA A 11 3.37 -6.35 -23.74
CA ALA A 11 2.87 -4.99 -23.58
C ALA A 11 4.06 -4.02 -23.55
N ASP A 12 3.90 -2.87 -24.18
CA ASP A 12 4.94 -1.84 -24.19
C ASP A 12 5.25 -1.37 -22.77
N SER A 13 6.53 -1.46 -22.38
CA SER A 13 6.98 -1.10 -21.04
C SER A 13 6.79 0.39 -20.74
N GLU A 14 6.93 1.26 -21.76
CA GLU A 14 6.74 2.70 -21.56
C GLU A 14 5.28 3.01 -21.24
N LEU A 15 4.34 2.44 -22.01
CA LEU A 15 2.92 2.53 -21.71
C LEU A 15 2.58 1.96 -20.33
N MET A 16 3.13 0.79 -19.94
CA MET A 16 2.89 0.22 -18.61
C MET A 16 3.31 1.18 -17.51
N LEU A 17 4.48 1.80 -17.65
CA LEU A 17 5.00 2.76 -16.67
C LEU A 17 4.10 4.00 -16.57
N ARG A 18 3.69 4.57 -17.71
CA ARG A 18 2.79 5.73 -17.75
C ARG A 18 1.45 5.43 -17.06
N LEU A 19 0.86 4.26 -17.32
CA LEU A 19 -0.35 3.82 -16.63
C LEU A 19 -0.15 3.69 -15.11
N MET A 20 0.97 3.10 -14.67
CA MET A 20 1.28 2.98 -13.23
C MET A 20 1.49 4.34 -12.57
N LEU A 21 2.15 5.28 -13.26
CA LEU A 21 2.33 6.65 -12.77
C LEU A 21 1.00 7.38 -12.60
N LEU A 22 0.06 7.23 -13.54
CA LEU A 22 -1.28 7.78 -13.40
C LEU A 22 -2.01 7.20 -12.19
N CYS A 23 -1.92 5.89 -11.95
CA CYS A 23 -2.46 5.29 -10.73
C CYS A 23 -1.87 5.92 -9.47
N TYR A 24 -0.55 6.10 -9.42
CA TYR A 24 0.15 6.60 -8.24
C TYR A 24 -0.14 8.09 -7.99
N LEU A 25 0.00 8.95 -9.00
CA LEU A 25 -0.13 10.39 -8.86
C LEU A 25 -1.55 10.84 -8.52
N PHE A 26 -2.55 10.16 -9.08
CA PHE A 26 -3.97 10.50 -8.87
C PHE A 26 -4.68 9.57 -7.89
N ASN A 27 -3.93 8.70 -7.21
CA ASN A 27 -4.45 7.71 -6.26
C ASN A 27 -5.62 6.89 -6.83
N HIS A 28 -5.53 6.49 -8.10
CA HIS A 28 -6.52 5.66 -8.75
C HIS A 28 -6.23 4.18 -8.49
N SER A 29 -7.28 3.41 -8.19
CA SER A 29 -7.19 1.95 -8.36
C SER A 29 -7.04 1.62 -9.84
N GLU A 30 -6.41 0.49 -10.19
CA GLU A 30 -6.27 0.09 -11.59
C GLU A 30 -7.64 -0.10 -12.26
N ARG A 31 -8.66 -0.55 -11.50
CA ARG A 31 -10.03 -0.61 -12.00
C ARG A 31 -10.56 0.78 -12.37
N GLN A 32 -10.39 1.75 -11.48
CA GLN A 32 -10.85 3.11 -11.70
C GLN A 32 -10.11 3.76 -12.86
N LEU A 33 -8.79 3.59 -12.95
CA LEU A 33 -7.99 4.11 -14.06
C LEU A 33 -8.57 3.65 -15.40
N TYR A 34 -8.86 2.36 -15.56
CA TYR A 34 -9.41 1.80 -16.80
C TYR A 34 -10.84 2.25 -17.10
N GLN A 35 -11.62 2.62 -16.08
CA GLN A 35 -12.96 3.21 -16.28
C GLN A 35 -12.85 4.67 -16.71
N THR A 36 -11.88 5.42 -16.17
CA THR A 36 -11.68 6.85 -16.46
C THR A 36 -10.96 7.10 -17.78
N LEU A 37 -10.03 6.21 -18.16
CA LEU A 37 -9.19 6.31 -19.35
C LEU A 37 -9.93 6.67 -20.64
N PRO A 38 -11.03 5.97 -21.02
CA PRO A 38 -11.75 6.24 -22.27
C PRO A 38 -12.42 7.61 -22.32
N MET A 39 -12.61 8.27 -21.16
CA MET A 39 -13.30 9.55 -21.04
C MET A 39 -12.33 10.72 -20.80
N HIS A 40 -11.06 10.43 -20.50
CA HIS A 40 -10.10 11.43 -20.04
C HIS A 40 -9.00 11.68 -21.07
N ALA A 41 -9.20 12.72 -21.91
CA ALA A 41 -8.27 13.08 -22.99
C ALA A 41 -6.83 13.29 -22.51
N GLY A 42 -6.63 13.90 -21.34
CA GLY A 42 -5.29 14.13 -20.79
C GLY A 42 -4.56 12.85 -20.39
N TYR A 43 -5.30 11.81 -19.99
CA TYR A 43 -4.70 10.52 -19.62
C TYR A 43 -4.31 9.76 -20.87
N LEU A 44 -5.16 9.81 -21.89
CA LEU A 44 -4.88 9.26 -23.21
C LEU A 44 -3.63 9.90 -23.81
N TRP A 45 -3.58 11.24 -23.86
CA TRP A 45 -2.43 11.98 -24.37
C TRP A 45 -1.14 11.64 -23.63
N PHE A 46 -1.16 11.60 -22.29
CA PHE A 46 0.02 11.22 -21.49
C PHE A 46 0.49 9.79 -21.80
N CYS A 47 -0.44 8.87 -22.01
CA CYS A 47 -0.14 7.50 -22.40
C CYS A 47 0.28 7.35 -23.86
N GLY A 48 0.15 8.38 -24.70
CA GLY A 48 0.34 8.26 -26.15
C GLY A 48 -0.77 7.43 -26.82
N LEU A 49 -1.94 7.41 -26.21
CA LEU A 49 -3.15 6.74 -26.70
C LEU A 49 -4.13 7.79 -27.23
N ASP A 50 -4.99 7.34 -28.14
CA ASP A 50 -6.10 8.13 -28.68
C ASP A 50 -7.45 7.50 -28.28
N PHE A 51 -8.55 8.23 -28.46
CA PHE A 51 -9.88 7.67 -28.22
C PHE A 51 -10.15 6.45 -29.11
N GLU A 52 -9.65 6.46 -30.35
CA GLU A 52 -9.77 5.33 -31.27
C GLU A 52 -8.94 4.12 -30.81
N SER A 53 -7.76 4.32 -30.22
CA SER A 53 -6.94 3.20 -29.75
C SER A 53 -7.58 2.43 -28.61
N VAL A 54 -8.47 3.10 -27.84
CA VAL A 54 -9.24 2.49 -26.77
C VAL A 54 -10.53 1.86 -27.27
N GLN A 55 -11.26 2.53 -28.17
CA GLN A 55 -12.54 2.03 -28.67
C GLN A 55 -12.40 0.98 -29.77
N ARG A 56 -11.34 1.06 -30.58
CA ARG A 56 -11.11 0.21 -31.76
C ARG A 56 -9.63 -0.21 -31.82
N PRO A 57 -9.27 -1.30 -31.12
CA PRO A 57 -7.87 -1.69 -30.87
C PRO A 57 -7.12 -2.24 -32.11
N ASP A 58 -7.73 -2.19 -33.30
CA ASP A 58 -7.17 -2.66 -34.56
C ASP A 58 -6.69 -1.51 -35.47
N SER A 59 -6.97 -0.25 -35.10
CA SER A 59 -6.66 0.96 -35.89
C SER A 59 -5.31 1.59 -35.51
N SER A 60 -4.90 1.47 -34.25
CA SER A 60 -3.79 2.24 -33.67
C SER A 60 -2.50 1.42 -33.53
N ALA A 61 -1.36 2.08 -33.72
CA ALA A 61 -0.04 1.50 -33.48
C ALA A 61 0.17 1.04 -32.02
N LEU A 62 -0.50 1.69 -31.05
CA LEU A 62 -0.39 1.39 -29.63
C LEU A 62 -1.74 0.92 -29.07
N ARG A 63 -1.81 -0.35 -28.66
CA ARG A 63 -3.02 -0.96 -28.10
C ARG A 63 -3.04 -0.81 -26.58
N LEU A 64 -4.19 -0.43 -26.01
CA LEU A 64 -4.38 -0.44 -24.55
C LEU A 64 -4.25 -1.90 -24.02
N PRO A 65 -3.28 -2.19 -23.13
CA PRO A 65 -3.14 -3.49 -22.46
C PRO A 65 -4.39 -3.84 -21.63
N ASP A 66 -4.66 -5.14 -21.41
CA ASP A 66 -5.72 -5.53 -20.48
C ASP A 66 -5.33 -5.16 -19.05
N ARG A 67 -6.33 -4.82 -18.22
CA ARG A 67 -6.10 -4.54 -16.79
C ARG A 67 -5.30 -5.63 -16.09
N THR A 68 -5.57 -6.91 -16.40
CA THR A 68 -4.86 -8.04 -15.80
C THR A 68 -3.38 -8.07 -16.16
N THR A 69 -3.01 -7.59 -17.35
CA THR A 69 -1.61 -7.46 -17.75
C THR A 69 -0.92 -6.37 -16.95
N LEU A 70 -1.55 -5.21 -16.74
CA LEU A 70 -1.01 -4.15 -15.87
C LEU A 70 -0.76 -4.66 -14.45
N VAL A 71 -1.72 -5.39 -13.87
CA VAL A 71 -1.61 -5.97 -12.52
C VAL A 71 -0.45 -6.95 -12.42
N LYS A 72 -0.34 -7.89 -13.38
CA LYS A 72 0.75 -8.87 -13.40
C LYS A 72 2.12 -8.21 -13.59
N THR A 73 2.22 -7.25 -14.51
CA THR A 73 3.46 -6.52 -14.75
C THR A 73 3.87 -5.71 -13.53
N ARG A 74 2.93 -5.03 -12.86
CA ARG A 74 3.21 -4.30 -11.61
C ARG A 74 3.77 -5.23 -10.54
N LYS A 75 3.16 -6.40 -10.34
CA LYS A 75 3.63 -7.39 -9.36
C LYS A 75 5.05 -7.86 -9.69
N LEU A 76 5.29 -8.24 -10.95
CA LEU A 76 6.61 -8.68 -11.42
C LEU A 76 7.69 -7.59 -11.26
N TRP A 77 7.37 -6.34 -11.61
CA TRP A 77 8.30 -5.22 -11.50
C TRP A 77 8.60 -4.84 -10.06
N ARG A 78 7.64 -5.04 -9.15
CA ARG A 78 7.84 -4.89 -7.71
C ARG A 78 8.78 -5.96 -7.18
N GLU A 79 8.60 -7.22 -7.57
CA GLU A 79 9.48 -8.34 -7.18
C GLU A 79 10.94 -8.08 -7.59
N HIS A 80 11.16 -7.49 -8.77
CA HIS A 80 12.50 -7.15 -9.26
C HIS A 80 13.02 -5.75 -8.83
N GLY A 81 12.25 -4.99 -8.04
CA GLY A 81 12.62 -3.66 -7.58
C GLY A 81 12.83 -2.63 -8.70
N ILE A 82 12.17 -2.81 -9.85
CA ILE A 82 12.39 -1.97 -11.04
C ILE A 82 11.96 -0.52 -10.77
N PHE A 83 10.82 -0.33 -10.09
CA PHE A 83 10.30 1.00 -9.79
C PHE A 83 11.21 1.78 -8.84
N GLU A 84 11.76 1.11 -7.83
CA GLU A 84 12.70 1.73 -6.88
C GLU A 84 13.98 2.19 -7.58
N LYS A 85 14.58 1.33 -8.41
CA LYS A 85 15.76 1.68 -9.21
C LYS A 85 15.50 2.85 -10.16
N LEU A 86 14.35 2.84 -10.84
CA LEU A 86 13.98 3.91 -11.74
C LEU A 86 13.76 5.23 -10.99
N MET A 87 13.01 5.21 -9.89
CA MET A 87 12.74 6.41 -9.10
C MET A 87 14.04 6.98 -8.55
N LYS A 88 14.92 6.13 -8.02
CA LYS A 88 16.25 6.54 -7.57
C LYS A 88 17.03 7.22 -8.69
N TYR A 89 17.05 6.62 -9.88
CA TYR A 89 17.74 7.20 -11.05
C TYR A 89 17.18 8.58 -11.44
N VAL A 90 15.85 8.75 -11.46
CA VAL A 90 15.20 10.03 -11.74
C VAL A 90 15.53 11.08 -10.68
N VAL A 91 15.47 10.71 -9.40
CA VAL A 91 15.81 11.62 -8.29
C VAL A 91 17.28 12.01 -8.32
N ASP A 92 18.19 11.07 -8.59
CA ASP A 92 19.62 11.34 -8.73
C ASP A 92 19.88 12.36 -9.87
N GLN A 93 19.13 12.28 -10.98
CA GLN A 93 19.18 13.29 -12.04
C GLN A 93 18.65 14.67 -11.57
N CYS A 94 17.55 14.70 -10.83
CA CYS A 94 17.00 15.94 -10.28
C CYS A 94 17.98 16.63 -9.31
N ILE A 95 18.70 15.84 -8.50
CA ILE A 95 19.76 16.35 -7.63
C ILE A 95 20.91 16.91 -8.46
N ALA A 96 21.37 16.18 -9.49
CA ALA A 96 22.43 16.64 -10.38
C ALA A 96 22.06 17.92 -11.14
N ALA A 97 20.78 18.09 -11.49
CA ALA A 97 20.25 19.30 -12.10
C ALA A 97 20.01 20.45 -11.11
N GLY A 98 20.22 20.23 -9.81
CA GLY A 98 19.98 21.22 -8.74
C GLY A 98 18.50 21.49 -8.44
N LEU A 99 17.58 20.63 -8.91
CA LEU A 99 16.14 20.74 -8.66
C LEU A 99 15.75 20.27 -7.25
N VAL A 100 16.56 19.39 -6.65
CA VAL A 100 16.36 18.86 -5.30
C VAL A 100 17.54 19.24 -4.44
N ASN A 101 17.30 19.96 -3.35
CA ASN A 101 18.33 20.33 -2.39
C ASN A 101 18.35 19.31 -1.24
N THR A 102 19.48 18.62 -1.05
CA THR A 102 19.64 17.62 0.02
C THR A 102 19.71 18.22 1.41
N ASN A 103 19.90 19.54 1.51
CA ASN A 103 20.14 20.24 2.77
C ASN A 103 18.90 21.00 3.27
N VAL A 104 17.76 20.84 2.63
CA VAL A 104 16.50 21.44 3.05
C VAL A 104 15.65 20.36 3.69
N ASP A 105 15.37 20.51 4.98
CA ASP A 105 14.39 19.68 5.67
C ASP A 105 13.03 19.88 5.00
N ALA A 106 12.46 18.79 4.47
CA ALA A 106 11.15 18.82 3.86
C ALA A 106 10.10 19.16 4.92
N ALA A 107 9.54 20.36 4.85
CA ALA A 107 8.39 20.73 5.67
C ALA A 107 7.13 20.06 5.10
N VAL A 108 6.63 19.04 5.79
CA VAL A 108 5.35 18.40 5.46
C VAL A 108 4.26 19.08 6.30
N ASP A 109 3.38 19.83 5.64
CA ASP A 109 2.18 20.37 6.29
C ASP A 109 1.14 19.26 6.42
N GLY A 110 0.95 18.76 7.64
CA GLY A 110 0.00 17.70 7.95
C GLY A 110 -1.13 18.24 8.82
N THR A 111 -2.36 17.87 8.51
CA THR A 111 -3.51 18.17 9.37
C THR A 111 -3.60 17.16 10.51
N GLN A 112 -3.82 17.66 11.72
CA GLN A 112 -3.98 16.80 12.90
C GLN A 112 -5.38 16.17 12.89
N VAL A 113 -5.43 14.84 12.92
CA VAL A 113 -6.68 14.09 13.09
C VAL A 113 -6.67 13.46 14.47
N ARG A 114 -7.78 13.61 15.21
CA ARG A 114 -7.94 12.97 16.52
C ARG A 114 -8.05 11.47 16.33
N ALA A 115 -7.07 10.72 16.85
CA ALA A 115 -7.14 9.27 16.88
C ALA A 115 -8.29 8.80 17.79
N ASN A 116 -8.99 7.74 17.39
CA ASN A 116 -10.06 7.14 18.19
C ASN A 116 -9.48 6.16 19.22
N VAL A 117 -8.66 6.70 20.13
CA VAL A 117 -7.83 5.92 21.05
C VAL A 117 -7.92 6.51 22.45
N SER A 118 -7.97 5.65 23.46
CA SER A 118 -7.93 6.07 24.86
C SER A 118 -6.50 6.07 25.40
N ILE A 119 -6.21 6.99 26.32
CA ILE A 119 -4.93 7.02 27.06
C ILE A 119 -4.74 5.73 27.87
N HIS A 120 -5.84 5.06 28.24
CA HIS A 120 -5.82 3.80 28.98
C HIS A 120 -5.38 2.60 28.12
N SER A 121 -5.29 2.75 26.81
CA SER A 121 -4.78 1.72 25.88
C SER A 121 -3.27 1.81 25.64
N LEU A 122 -2.57 2.74 26.30
CA LEU A 122 -1.12 2.89 26.17
C LEU A 122 -0.39 1.77 26.93
N GLU A 123 0.43 1.03 26.21
CA GLU A 123 1.35 0.05 26.77
C GLU A 123 2.80 0.48 26.56
N GLU A 124 3.68 0.07 27.48
CA GLU A 124 5.10 0.29 27.37
C GLU A 124 5.65 -0.49 26.17
N ILE A 125 6.45 0.19 25.34
CA ILE A 125 7.13 -0.42 24.21
C ILE A 125 8.16 -1.38 24.80
N GLN A 126 7.85 -2.67 24.78
CA GLN A 126 8.83 -3.70 25.05
C GLN A 126 9.90 -3.62 23.95
N LEU A 127 11.05 -3.05 24.29
CA LEU A 127 12.24 -3.15 23.47
C LEU A 127 12.53 -4.64 23.37
N ALA A 128 12.25 -5.23 22.20
CA ALA A 128 12.69 -6.58 21.93
C ALA A 128 14.21 -6.65 22.23
N PRO A 129 14.72 -7.76 22.78
CA PRO A 129 16.16 -7.97 22.89
C PRO A 129 16.81 -7.59 21.57
N VAL A 130 18.02 -7.01 21.60
CA VAL A 130 18.76 -6.65 20.38
C VAL A 130 19.01 -7.93 19.60
N GLU A 131 18.05 -8.29 18.75
CA GLU A 131 18.17 -9.37 17.81
C GLU A 131 19.05 -8.87 16.69
N SER A 132 20.05 -9.68 16.31
CA SER A 132 20.81 -9.39 15.10
C SER A 132 19.83 -9.31 13.92
N ILE A 133 20.12 -8.42 12.98
CA ILE A 133 19.32 -8.24 11.75
C ILE A 133 19.08 -9.59 11.06
N GLU A 134 20.08 -10.48 11.10
CA GLU A 134 20.02 -11.85 10.58
C GLU A 134 18.95 -12.72 11.26
N ALA A 135 18.83 -12.65 12.59
CA ALA A 135 17.84 -13.41 13.34
C ALA A 135 16.40 -12.92 13.07
N TYR A 136 16.23 -11.61 12.92
CA TYR A 136 14.95 -11.01 12.54
C TYR A 136 14.50 -11.45 11.14
N LEU A 137 15.40 -11.36 10.15
CA LEU A 137 15.12 -11.78 8.77
C LEU A 137 14.81 -13.28 8.67
N ALA A 138 15.51 -14.13 9.42
CA ALA A 138 15.25 -15.57 9.46
C ALA A 138 13.86 -15.89 10.03
N ARG A 139 13.40 -15.16 11.06
CA ARG A 139 12.06 -15.32 11.62
C ARG A 139 10.98 -14.86 10.65
N GLN A 140 11.17 -13.71 9.99
CA GLN A 140 10.21 -13.23 8.99
C GLN A 140 10.10 -14.21 7.82
N ALA A 141 11.22 -14.72 7.30
CA ALA A 141 11.21 -15.74 6.25
C ALA A 141 10.43 -17.01 6.67
N ALA A 142 10.60 -17.47 7.92
CA ALA A 142 9.84 -18.61 8.44
C ALA A 142 8.35 -18.31 8.64
N ALA A 143 7.99 -17.08 9.03
CA ALA A 143 6.61 -16.64 9.16
C ALA A 143 5.93 -16.56 7.78
N ASP A 144 6.59 -15.98 6.78
CA ASP A 144 6.10 -15.91 5.40
C ASP A 144 5.95 -17.32 4.78
N GLU A 145 6.85 -18.26 5.10
CA GLU A 145 6.72 -19.68 4.71
C GLU A 145 5.53 -20.38 5.39
N SER A 146 5.15 -19.96 6.60
CA SER A 146 3.99 -20.49 7.31
C SER A 146 2.67 -19.93 6.77
N GLU A 147 2.63 -18.64 6.42
CA GLU A 147 1.46 -18.00 5.80
C GLU A 147 1.23 -18.48 4.36
N SER A 148 2.30 -18.81 3.62
CA SER A 148 2.18 -19.30 2.24
C SER A 148 1.75 -20.76 2.10
N LYS A 149 1.75 -21.54 3.20
CA LYS A 149 1.19 -22.91 3.24
C LYS A 149 -0.32 -22.96 3.51
N GLU A 150 -0.92 -21.85 3.92
CA GLU A 150 -2.38 -21.75 4.05
C GLU A 150 -2.98 -21.23 2.73
N GLN A 151 -3.25 -22.17 1.81
CA GLN A 151 -4.13 -21.94 0.66
C GLN A 151 -5.49 -22.65 0.86
N PRO A 152 -6.55 -22.12 0.24
CA PRO A 152 -7.89 -22.03 0.82
C PRO A 152 -8.69 -23.32 0.70
N THR A 153 -9.26 -23.79 1.82
CA THR A 153 -10.34 -24.79 1.76
C THR A 153 -11.61 -24.09 1.29
N ALA A 154 -11.96 -24.31 0.02
CA ALA A 154 -13.31 -24.11 -0.46
C ALA A 154 -14.26 -25.04 0.32
N ASN A 155 -15.09 -24.46 1.16
CA ASN A 155 -16.35 -25.04 1.62
C ASN A 155 -17.33 -23.89 1.83
N ASP A 156 -18.19 -23.69 0.83
CA ASP A 156 -19.45 -22.95 0.94
C ASP A 156 -20.37 -23.71 1.90
N GLN A 157 -20.29 -23.43 3.20
CA GLN A 157 -21.34 -23.71 4.17
C GLN A 157 -21.40 -22.52 5.13
N ASP A 158 -22.47 -21.73 5.01
CA ASP A 158 -22.79 -20.66 5.95
C ASP A 158 -22.79 -21.21 7.39
N PRO A 159 -22.04 -20.62 8.33
CA PRO A 159 -22.16 -21.00 9.73
C PRO A 159 -23.57 -20.64 10.23
N PRO A 160 -24.22 -21.49 11.02
CA PRO A 160 -25.56 -21.19 11.54
C PRO A 160 -25.54 -19.93 12.41
N PRO A 161 -26.62 -19.14 12.42
CA PRO A 161 -26.67 -17.90 13.21
C PRO A 161 -26.57 -18.23 14.71
N PRO A 162 -25.83 -17.42 15.50
CA PRO A 162 -25.76 -17.62 16.94
C PRO A 162 -27.14 -17.41 17.58
N PRO A 163 -27.49 -18.17 18.64
CA PRO A 163 -28.76 -18.00 19.32
C PRO A 163 -28.87 -16.60 19.92
N ALA A 164 -30.06 -16.01 19.81
CA ALA A 164 -30.39 -14.71 20.38
C ALA A 164 -30.21 -14.73 21.92
N SER A 165 -29.05 -14.27 22.39
CA SER A 165 -28.86 -13.87 23.77
C SER A 165 -29.38 -12.44 23.94
N GLY A 166 -30.31 -12.27 24.87
CA GLY A 166 -30.92 -10.99 25.26
C GLY A 166 -29.93 -9.90 25.71
N PRO A 167 -30.43 -8.76 26.21
CA PRO A 167 -29.67 -7.52 26.31
C PRO A 167 -28.34 -7.73 27.06
N SER A 168 -27.24 -7.59 26.32
CA SER A 168 -25.88 -7.75 26.83
C SER A 168 -25.55 -6.63 27.79
N SER A 169 -25.68 -6.90 29.08
CA SER A 169 -25.16 -6.09 30.19
C SER A 169 -23.63 -6.26 30.36
N ARG A 170 -22.85 -6.31 29.28
CA ARG A 170 -21.40 -6.57 29.32
C ARG A 170 -20.55 -5.39 28.83
N LEU A 171 -20.99 -4.16 29.07
CA LEU A 171 -20.20 -2.93 28.89
C LEU A 171 -19.89 -2.21 30.21
N ALA A 172 -20.12 -2.86 31.37
CA ALA A 172 -20.10 -2.18 32.66
C ALA A 172 -19.07 -2.69 33.68
N GLU A 173 -18.20 -3.64 33.36
CA GLU A 173 -17.25 -4.16 34.35
C GLU A 173 -15.86 -4.33 33.73
N GLN A 174 -14.87 -3.70 34.38
CA GLN A 174 -13.43 -3.62 34.05
C GLN A 174 -12.91 -2.39 33.27
N ALA A 175 -13.56 -1.23 33.39
CA ALA A 175 -12.78 0.01 33.38
C ALA A 175 -12.18 0.20 34.77
N ILE A 176 -11.07 -0.49 35.06
CA ILE A 176 -10.22 -0.08 36.19
C ILE A 176 -9.67 1.28 35.78
N HIS A 177 -10.23 2.34 36.36
CA HIS A 177 -9.70 3.68 36.22
C HIS A 177 -8.35 3.66 36.96
N GLU A 178 -7.29 3.23 36.30
CA GLU A 178 -5.96 3.38 36.88
C GLU A 178 -5.76 4.88 37.16
N ASP A 179 -5.34 5.22 38.38
CA ASP A 179 -5.04 6.59 38.72
C ASP A 179 -3.72 6.98 38.03
N PHE A 180 -3.84 7.78 36.97
CA PHE A 180 -2.71 8.28 36.17
C PHE A 180 -2.03 9.50 36.78
N HIS A 181 -2.37 9.87 38.02
CA HIS A 181 -1.76 11.00 38.71
C HIS A 181 -0.25 10.78 38.92
N GLY A 182 0.57 11.53 38.19
CA GLY A 182 2.04 11.53 38.31
C GLY A 182 2.79 10.64 37.32
N LYS A 183 2.10 9.81 36.52
CA LYS A 183 2.73 9.03 35.45
C LYS A 183 2.96 9.92 34.22
N THR A 184 4.16 9.86 33.62
CA THR A 184 4.48 10.61 32.40
C THR A 184 4.57 9.67 31.21
N PHE A 185 3.74 9.93 30.19
CA PHE A 185 3.72 9.18 28.94
C PHE A 185 4.50 9.92 27.86
N SER A 186 5.26 9.19 27.04
CA SER A 186 6.03 9.71 25.91
C SER A 186 5.90 8.77 24.72
N ASN A 187 5.92 9.33 23.51
CA ASN A 187 5.91 8.56 22.25
C ASN A 187 7.13 7.64 22.08
N GLN A 188 8.19 7.87 22.86
CA GLN A 188 9.38 7.01 22.86
C GLN A 188 9.21 5.76 23.72
N THR A 189 8.35 5.83 24.75
CA THR A 189 8.23 4.78 25.76
C THR A 189 6.91 4.04 25.69
N HIS A 190 5.86 4.64 25.16
CA HIS A 190 4.52 4.04 25.11
C HIS A 190 3.90 4.11 23.72
N ARG A 191 3.16 3.08 23.35
CA ARG A 191 2.33 3.02 22.13
C ARG A 191 0.93 2.50 22.49
N SER A 192 -0.09 2.89 21.74
CA SER A 192 -1.43 2.32 21.94
C SER A 192 -1.50 0.89 21.42
N THR A 193 -2.23 0.04 22.12
CA THR A 193 -2.63 -1.30 21.64
C THR A 193 -3.71 -1.25 20.58
N SER A 194 -4.59 -0.25 20.61
CA SER A 194 -5.72 -0.13 19.68
C SER A 194 -5.31 0.46 18.33
N ASP A 195 -4.31 1.36 18.32
CA ASP A 195 -3.75 1.96 17.11
C ASP A 195 -2.26 2.31 17.31
N PRO A 196 -1.32 1.48 16.82
CA PRO A 196 0.11 1.67 17.05
C PRO A 196 0.70 2.91 16.37
N ASP A 197 0.01 3.48 15.36
CA ASP A 197 0.47 4.66 14.64
C ASP A 197 0.03 5.97 15.32
N SER A 198 -0.88 5.89 16.30
CA SER A 198 -1.29 7.04 17.09
C SER A 198 -0.15 7.58 17.96
N ARG A 199 -0.04 8.92 18.04
CA ARG A 199 1.00 9.62 18.81
C ARG A 199 0.39 10.58 19.82
N LEU A 200 0.97 10.63 21.02
CA LEU A 200 0.74 11.68 22.00
C LEU A 200 1.23 13.01 21.44
N TYR A 201 0.29 13.93 21.26
CA TYR A 201 0.59 15.27 20.80
C TYR A 201 0.79 16.22 22.00
N LYS A 202 1.88 16.99 21.99
CA LYS A 202 2.09 18.11 22.89
C LYS A 202 1.95 19.40 22.07
N LYS A 203 1.05 20.28 22.50
CA LYS A 203 0.95 21.66 21.98
C LYS A 203 2.13 22.50 22.43
#